data_AF-A0A536Z2Q7-F1
#
_entry.id   AF-A0A536Z2Q7-F1
#
_cell.length_a   1.000
_cell.length_b   1.000
_cell.length_c   1.000
_cell.angle_alpha   90.00
_cell.angle_beta   90.00
_cell.angle_gamma   90.00
#
_symmetry.space_group_name_H-M   'P 1'
#
loop_
_entity.id
_entity.type
_entity.pdbx_description
1 polymer ?
#
loop_
_entity_poly.entity_id
_entity_poly.type
_entity_poly.pdbx_seq_one_letter_code
_entity_poly.pdbx_strand_id
1 'polypeptide(L)'
;MPTPMFLRWVTAAYLAYLVVPIALLLVGSVGGLWLNTLLPTGFTTQWYRDVAGDPSFRRAFGASLAVVALTCAACAAIGLPLAYAV
;
A
#
# COMPACT_ATOMS: atom_id res chain seq x y z
N MET A 1 -4.36 -20.21 -30.31
CA MET A 1 -4.90 -19.80 -28.99
C MET A 1 -3.88 -20.17 -27.93
N PRO A 2 -3.40 -19.25 -27.07
CA PRO A 2 -2.50 -19.61 -25.98
C PRO A 2 -3.17 -20.63 -25.06
N THR A 3 -2.42 -21.63 -24.60
CA THR A 3 -2.97 -22.66 -23.70
C THR A 3 -3.29 -22.04 -22.34
N PRO A 4 -4.34 -22.52 -21.63
CA PRO A 4 -4.73 -21.98 -20.34
C PRO A 4 -3.58 -22.04 -19.31
N MET A 5 -2.66 -22.99 -19.44
CA MET A 5 -1.47 -23.08 -18.58
C MET A 5 -0.45 -21.97 -18.84
N PHE A 6 -0.23 -21.60 -20.11
CA PHE A 6 0.67 -20.49 -20.46
C PHE A 6 0.15 -19.17 -19.88
N LEU A 7 -1.14 -18.88 -20.05
CA LEU A 7 -1.75 -17.68 -19.49
C LEU A 7 -1.60 -17.62 -17.96
N ARG A 8 -1.84 -18.74 -17.26
CA ARG A 8 -1.67 -18.81 -15.80
C ARG A 8 -0.25 -18.50 -15.35
N TRP A 9 0.76 -19.00 -16.05
CA TRP A 9 2.17 -18.70 -15.75
C TRP A 9 2.50 -17.23 -16.00
N VAL A 10 2.02 -16.65 -17.09
CA VAL A 10 2.20 -15.22 -17.37
C VAL A 10 1.53 -14.37 -16.30
N THR A 11 0.30 -14.69 -15.90
CA THR A 11 -0.39 -14.00 -14.80
C THR A 11 0.37 -14.13 -13.49
N ALA A 12 0.89 -15.32 -13.15
CA ALA A 12 1.66 -15.53 -11.93
C ALA A 12 2.97 -14.72 -11.94
N ALA A 13 3.71 -14.73 -13.04
CA ALA A 13 4.94 -13.94 -13.19
C ALA A 13 4.66 -12.43 -13.11
N TYR A 14 3.56 -11.97 -13.69
CA TYR A 14 3.13 -10.58 -13.62
C TYR A 14 2.75 -10.17 -12.20
N LEU A 15 1.98 -10.99 -11.49
CA LEU A 15 1.64 -10.74 -10.08
C LEU A 15 2.89 -10.73 -9.20
N ALA A 16 3.83 -11.66 -9.42
CA ALA A 16 5.11 -11.66 -8.72
C ALA A 16 5.88 -10.36 -8.96
N TYR A 17 5.95 -9.89 -10.22
CA TYR A 17 6.57 -8.62 -10.58
C TYR A 17 5.93 -7.43 -9.85
N LEU A 18 4.60 -7.38 -9.72
CA LEU A 18 3.91 -6.32 -8.97
C LEU A 18 4.16 -6.37 -7.46
N VAL A 19 4.33 -7.58 -6.90
CA VAL A 19 4.56 -7.77 -5.46
C VAL A 19 6.01 -7.48 -5.06
N VAL A 20 6.98 -7.75 -5.93
CA VAL A 20 8.43 -7.52 -5.68
C VAL A 20 8.74 -6.12 -5.12
N PRO A 21 8.30 -4.99 -5.71
CA PRO A 21 8.61 -3.67 -5.16
C PRO A 21 7.96 -3.43 -3.79
N ILE A 22 6.76 -3.97 -3.55
CA ILE A 22 6.10 -3.89 -2.24
C ILE A 22 6.91 -4.68 -1.21
N ALA A 23 7.36 -5.88 -1.56
CA ALA A 23 8.22 -6.70 -0.71
C ALA A 23 9.56 -6.01 -0.40
N LEU A 24 10.19 -5.38 -1.39
CA LEU A 24 11.41 -4.60 -1.19
C LEU A 24 11.19 -3.41 -0.26
N LEU A 25 10.06 -2.70 -0.38
CA LEU A 25 9.70 -1.62 0.54
C LEU A 25 9.47 -2.15 1.97
N LEU A 26 8.82 -3.30 2.13
CA LEU A 26 8.63 -3.92 3.44
C LEU A 26 9.97 -4.30 4.10
N VAL A 27 10.88 -4.90 3.33
CA VAL A 27 12.23 -5.23 3.79
C VAL A 27 13.03 -3.95 4.10
N GLY A 28 12.94 -2.93 3.24
CA GLY A 28 13.57 -1.63 3.44
C GLY A 28 13.05 -0.88 4.67
N SER A 29 11.76 -1.04 5.00
CA SER A 29 11.12 -0.38 6.14
C SER A 29 11.66 -0.88 7.50
N VAL A 30 12.26 -2.06 7.53
CA VAL A 30 12.98 -2.60 8.71
C VAL A 30 14.49 -2.48 8.57
N GLY A 31 14.98 -1.87 7.49
CA GLY A 31 16.38 -1.72 7.15
C GLY A 31 17.05 -0.54 7.83
N GLY A 32 18.28 -0.72 8.31
CA GLY A 32 19.08 0.33 8.94
C GLY A 32 19.42 1.48 7.98
N LEU A 33 20.23 1.17 6.96
CA LEU A 33 20.58 2.10 5.88
C LEU A 33 20.33 1.45 4.52
N TRP A 34 19.76 2.21 3.59
CA TRP A 34 19.59 1.83 2.20
C TRP A 34 20.34 2.81 1.30
N LEU A 35 21.67 2.79 1.41
CA LEU A 35 22.55 3.59 0.57
C LEU A 35 23.18 2.68 -0.48
N ASN A 36 22.74 2.85 -1.74
CA ASN A 36 23.39 2.29 -2.92
C ASN A 36 23.46 0.75 -3.02
N THR A 37 22.54 0.04 -2.35
CA THR A 37 22.44 -1.43 -2.34
C THR A 37 20.99 -1.87 -2.56
N LEU A 38 20.76 -3.03 -3.18
CA LEU A 38 19.40 -3.55 -3.41
C LEU A 38 18.69 -3.99 -2.12
N LEU A 39 19.46 -4.41 -1.10
CA LEU A 39 18.96 -4.83 0.21
C LEU A 39 19.51 -3.91 1.29
N PRO A 40 18.71 -3.55 2.31
CA PRO A 40 19.17 -2.71 3.40
C PRO A 40 20.23 -3.39 4.24
N THR A 41 21.13 -2.58 4.81
CA THR A 41 22.12 -3.05 5.78
C THR A 41 21.59 -2.88 7.20
N GLY A 42 21.68 -3.96 7.98
CA GLY A 42 21.20 -4.01 9.37
C GLY A 42 19.67 -4.01 9.50
N PHE A 43 19.19 -4.29 10.72
CA PHE A 43 17.78 -4.28 11.09
C PHE A 43 17.51 -3.15 12.09
N THR A 44 16.56 -2.27 11.80
CA THR A 44 16.12 -1.20 12.72
C THR A 44 14.61 -1.02 12.66
N THR A 45 14.03 -0.63 13.80
CA THR A 45 12.62 -0.20 13.89
C THR A 45 12.52 1.26 14.35
N GLN A 46 13.63 2.00 14.35
CA GLN A 46 13.67 3.37 14.85
C GLN A 46 12.77 4.29 14.01
N TRP A 47 12.78 4.12 12.68
CA TRP A 47 11.94 4.89 11.76
C TRP A 47 10.45 4.86 12.13
N TYR A 48 9.92 3.70 12.54
CA TYR A 48 8.53 3.60 12.99
C TYR A 48 8.26 4.43 14.25
N ARG A 49 9.22 4.46 15.18
CA ARG A 49 9.09 5.28 16.40
C ARG A 49 9.17 6.77 16.07
N ASP A 50 10.09 7.15 15.18
CA ASP A 50 10.27 8.55 14.78
C ASP A 50 9.02 9.07 14.04
N VAL A 51 8.48 8.30 13.10
CA VAL A 51 7.24 8.62 12.37
C VAL A 51 6.03 8.64 13.31
N ALA A 52 5.93 7.69 14.25
CA ALA A 52 4.84 7.68 15.23
C ALA A 52 4.94 8.84 16.24
N GLY A 53 6.15 9.34 16.51
CA GLY A 53 6.39 10.48 17.37
C GLY A 53 6.08 11.82 16.69
N ASP A 54 6.17 11.91 15.37
CA ASP A 54 5.99 13.14 14.61
C ASP A 54 4.53 13.65 14.63
N PRO A 55 4.26 14.81 15.29
CA PRO A 55 2.92 15.39 15.34
C PRO A 55 2.37 15.78 13.96
N SER A 56 3.23 16.15 13.01
CA SER A 56 2.85 16.49 11.64
C SER A 56 2.29 15.27 10.92
N PHE A 57 3.02 14.15 10.97
CA PHE A 57 2.60 12.90 10.36
C PHE A 57 1.27 12.41 10.96
N ARG A 58 1.14 12.45 12.29
CA ARG A 58 -0.10 12.03 12.96
C ARG A 58 -1.31 12.87 12.56
N ARG A 59 -1.14 14.19 12.44
CA ARG A 59 -2.20 15.11 12.01
C ARG A 59 -2.60 14.84 10.55
N ALA A 60 -1.63 14.74 9.66
CA ALA A 60 -1.86 14.45 8.25
C ALA A 60 -2.56 13.10 8.06
N PHE A 61 -2.06 12.05 8.72
CA PHE A 61 -2.64 10.71 8.68
C PHE A 61 -4.08 10.70 9.19
N GLY A 62 -4.35 11.35 10.33
CA GLY A 62 -5.70 11.48 10.88
C GLY A 62 -6.65 12.23 9.94
N ALA A 63 -6.20 13.32 9.33
CA ALA A 63 -6.98 14.07 8.35
C ALA A 63 -7.29 13.21 7.10
N SER A 64 -6.31 12.50 6.55
CA SER A 64 -6.51 11.59 5.43
C SER A 64 -7.51 10.48 5.75
N LEU A 65 -7.43 9.89 6.94
CA LEU A 65 -8.36 8.84 7.38
C LEU A 65 -9.79 9.39 7.55
N ALA A 66 -9.93 10.58 8.13
CA ALA A 66 -11.23 11.23 8.27
C ALA A 66 -11.84 11.55 6.90
N VAL A 67 -11.05 12.13 5.99
CA VAL A 67 -11.51 12.48 4.64
C VAL A 67 -11.94 11.23 3.86
N VAL A 68 -11.13 10.17 3.86
CA VAL A 68 -11.48 8.94 3.11
C VAL A 68 -12.72 8.27 3.69
N ALA A 69 -12.86 8.20 5.02
CA ALA A 69 -14.02 7.61 5.66
C ALA A 69 -15.31 8.39 5.35
N LEU A 70 -15.27 9.72 5.45
CA LEU A 70 -16.41 10.58 5.12
C LEU A 70 -16.78 10.48 3.64
N THR A 71 -15.78 10.45 2.76
CA THR A 71 -15.99 10.32 1.32
C THR A 71 -16.62 8.98 0.98
N CYS A 72 -16.09 7.87 1.51
CA CYS A 72 -16.67 6.54 1.32
C CYS A 72 -18.11 6.46 1.84
N ALA A 73 -18.36 7.02 3.03
CA ALA A 73 -19.70 7.05 3.62
C ALA A 73 -20.68 7.87 2.75
N ALA A 74 -20.27 9.05 2.28
CA ALA A 74 -21.08 9.88 1.39
C ALA A 74 -21.33 9.19 0.04
N CYS A 75 -20.30 8.60 -0.56
CA CYS A 75 -20.43 7.83 -1.80
C CYS A 75 -21.40 6.65 -1.64
N ALA A 76 -21.36 5.92 -0.53
CA ALA A 76 -22.31 4.85 -0.26
C ALA A 76 -23.71 5.41 -0.01
N ALA A 77 -23.85 6.43 0.84
CA ALA A 77 -25.14 7.02 1.20
C ALA A 77 -25.87 7.66 0.02
N ILE A 78 -25.14 8.20 -0.97
CA ILE A 78 -25.72 8.82 -2.16
C ILE A 78 -25.81 7.82 -3.30
N GLY A 79 -24.75 7.05 -3.52
CA GLY A 79 -24.61 6.13 -4.66
C GLY A 79 -25.56 4.94 -4.58
N LEU A 80 -25.76 4.33 -3.40
CA LEU A 80 -26.70 3.22 -3.27
C LEU A 80 -28.13 3.64 -3.62
N PRO A 81 -28.72 4.69 -3.01
CA PRO A 81 -30.08 5.10 -3.33
C PRO A 81 -30.27 5.45 -4.80
N LEU A 82 -29.31 6.16 -5.41
CA LEU A 82 -29.38 6.51 -6.83
C LEU A 82 -29.30 5.27 -7.74
N ALA A 83 -28.49 4.27 -7.40
CA ALA A 83 -28.41 3.03 -8.15
C ALA A 83 -29.72 2.22 -8.13
N TYR A 84 -30.51 2.37 -7.06
CA TYR A 84 -31.83 1.73 -6.91
C TYR A 84 -33.02 2.64 -7.26
N ALA A 85 -32.77 3.88 -7.67
CA ALA A 85 -33.80 4.84 -8.05
C ALA A 85 -34.30 4.66 -9.50
N VAL A 86 -33.65 3.78 -10.27
CA VAL A 86 -33.99 3.38 -11.65
C VAL A 86 -34.44 1.94 -11.64
#